data_AF-A0A1C5DJG9-F1
#
_entry.id   AF-A0A1C5DJG9-F1
#
_cell.length_a   1.000
_cell.length_b   1.000
_cell.length_c   1.000
_cell.angle_alpha   90.00
_cell.angle_beta   90.00
_cell.angle_gamma   90.00
#
_symmetry.space_group_name_H-M   'P 1'
#
loop_
_entity.id
_entity.type
_entity.pdbx_description
1 polymer ?
#
loop_
_entity_poly.entity_id
_entity_poly.type
_entity_poly.pdbx_seq_one_letter_code
_entity_poly.pdbx_strand_id
1 'polypeptide(L)' 'MTSEPRETSEPKETTVDGPERESVGTPAGDARITWYAAPRPRLVLALGHGAGGGIEARDLQALAAALPPLGVT' A
#
# COMPACT_ATOMS: atom_id res chain seq x y z
N MET A 1 14.75 -8.20 -31.12
CA MET A 1 14.06 -6.88 -31.15
C MET A 1 13.58 -6.66 -29.73
N THR A 2 14.13 -5.62 -29.13
CA THR A 2 14.27 -5.19 -27.72
C THR A 2 13.39 -5.85 -26.65
N SER A 3 14.06 -6.47 -25.68
CA SER A 3 13.50 -6.93 -24.40
C SER A 3 13.10 -5.72 -23.54
N GLU A 4 11.86 -5.70 -23.04
CA GLU A 4 11.41 -4.73 -22.04
C GLU A 4 11.99 -5.11 -20.67
N PRO A 5 12.65 -4.18 -19.93
CA PRO A 5 13.13 -4.49 -18.60
C PRO A 5 11.93 -4.53 -17.66
N ARG A 6 11.79 -5.64 -16.90
CA ARG A 6 10.97 -5.63 -15.69
C ARG A 6 11.69 -4.73 -14.70
N GLU A 7 11.09 -3.58 -14.39
CA GLU A 7 11.48 -2.80 -13.22
C GLU A 7 11.17 -3.66 -11.99
N THR A 8 12.15 -4.46 -11.57
CA THR A 8 12.20 -5.02 -10.23
C THR A 8 12.40 -3.82 -9.31
N SER A 9 11.32 -3.31 -8.73
CA SER A 9 11.39 -2.28 -7.71
C SER A 9 12.27 -2.79 -6.57
N GLU A 10 13.43 -2.14 -6.43
CA GLU A 10 14.45 -2.43 -5.43
C GLU A 10 13.84 -2.39 -4.01
N PRO A 11 14.32 -3.21 -3.06
CA PRO A 11 13.86 -3.15 -1.69
C PRO A 11 14.33 -1.83 -1.07
N LYS A 12 13.45 -0.84 -1.05
CA LYS A 12 13.74 0.47 -0.51
C LYS A 12 13.59 0.43 1.01
N GLU A 13 14.67 0.06 1.70
CA GLU A 13 14.82 0.36 3.11
C GLU A 13 14.75 1.88 3.27
N THR A 14 13.61 2.38 3.70
CA THR A 14 13.49 3.77 4.13
C THR A 14 12.48 3.82 5.25
N THR A 15 13.00 3.90 6.47
CA THR A 15 12.27 4.45 7.61
C THR A 15 11.99 5.92 7.30
N VAL A 16 10.95 6.16 6.50
CA VAL A 16 10.20 7.42 6.48
C VAL A 16 9.08 7.24 7.50
N ASP A 17 8.95 8.19 8.41
CA ASP A 17 7.87 8.18 9.39
C ASP A 17 6.56 8.45 8.64
N GLY A 18 5.90 7.38 8.19
CA GLY A 18 4.68 7.42 7.38
C GLY A 18 4.53 6.21 6.44
N PRO A 19 3.31 5.91 5.98
CA PRO A 19 3.06 4.76 5.11
C PRO A 19 3.70 4.96 3.73
N GLU A 20 4.21 3.86 3.16
CA GLU A 20 4.77 3.84 1.82
C GLU A 20 3.65 4.03 0.78
N ARG A 21 3.93 4.78 -0.29
CA ARG A 21 2.96 5.04 -1.36
C ARG A 21 3.52 4.57 -2.68
N GLU A 22 2.75 3.73 -3.36
CA GLU A 22 3.10 3.16 -4.66
C GLU A 22 2.05 3.57 -5.70
N SER A 23 2.50 3.92 -6.91
CA SER A 23 1.61 4.17 -8.04
C SER A 23 1.67 2.98 -9.00
N VAL A 24 0.52 2.46 -9.40
CA VAL A 24 0.39 1.32 -10.30
C VAL A 24 -0.40 1.73 -11.53
N GLY A 25 0.19 1.57 -12.71
CA GLY A 25 -0.49 1.86 -13.97
C GLY A 25 -1.70 0.95 -14.18
N THR A 26 -2.85 1.51 -14.52
CA THR A 26 -4.05 0.77 -14.93
C THR A 26 -4.55 1.28 -16.28
N PRO A 27 -5.38 0.51 -17.02
CA PRO A 27 -5.96 1.00 -18.27
C PRO A 27 -6.77 2.30 -18.14
N ALA A 28 -7.27 2.61 -16.93
CA ALA A 28 -8.01 3.83 -16.64
C ALA A 28 -7.13 4.99 -16.14
N GLY A 29 -5.81 4.79 -16.02
CA GLY A 29 -4.85 5.72 -15.44
C GLY A 29 -4.13 5.14 -14.21
N ASP A 30 -3.30 5.94 -13.56
CA ASP A 30 -2.53 5.48 -12.41
C ASP A 30 -3.42 5.29 -11.17
N ALA A 31 -3.41 4.09 -10.61
CA ALA A 31 -3.93 3.81 -9.28
C ALA A 31 -2.84 4.10 -8.23
N ARG A 32 -3.26 4.38 -6.99
CA ARG A 32 -2.35 4.58 -5.86
C ARG A 32 -2.64 3.59 -4.75
N ILE A 33 -1.59 2.95 -4.25
CA ILE A 33 -1.60 2.06 -3.10
C ILE A 33 -0.86 2.78 -1.96
N THR A 34 -1.39 2.67 -0.75
CA THR A 34 -0.74 3.13 0.48
C THR A 34 -0.52 1.91 1.37
N TRP A 35 0.74 1.59 1.66
CA TRP A 35 1.16 0.40 2.40
C TRP A 35 1.39 0.71 3.88
N TYR A 36 0.83 -0.12 4.76
CA TYR A 36 1.05 -0.07 6.21
C TYR A 36 1.73 -1.35 6.67
N ALA A 37 3.07 -1.38 6.65
CA ALA A 37 3.83 -2.60 6.87
C ALA A 37 3.74 -3.12 8.31
N ALA A 38 3.34 -4.38 8.46
CA ALA A 38 3.53 -5.13 9.71
C ALA A 38 5.00 -5.55 9.89
N PRO A 39 5.58 -5.53 11.11
CA PRO A 39 6.94 -5.99 11.36
C PRO A 39 7.16 -7.49 11.06
N ARG A 40 6.10 -8.30 11.20
CA ARG A 40 6.08 -9.74 10.91
C ARG A 40 4.77 -10.10 10.20
N PRO A 41 4.66 -9.83 8.89
CA PRO A 41 3.40 -10.01 8.16
C PRO A 41 3.05 -11.48 8.00
N ARG A 42 1.77 -11.80 8.21
CA ARG A 42 1.17 -13.14 8.04
C ARG A 42 0.01 -13.13 7.04
N LEU A 43 -0.55 -11.95 6.78
CA LEU A 43 -1.69 -11.70 5.89
C LEU A 43 -1.53 -10.33 5.24
N VAL A 44 -1.97 -10.21 3.98
CA VAL A 44 -2.12 -8.92 3.28
C VAL A 44 -3.61 -8.62 3.13
N LEU A 45 -4.03 -7.41 3.49
CA LEU A 45 -5.42 -6.94 3.42
C LEU A 45 -5.52 -5.67 2.57
N ALA A 46 -6.10 -5.78 1.37
CA ALA A 46 -6.40 -4.64 0.51
C ALA A 46 -7.79 -4.06 0.82
N LEU A 47 -7.86 -2.75 1.10
CA LEU A 47 -9.09 -2.01 1.39
C LEU A 47 -9.27 -0.81 0.45
N GLY A 48 -10.52 -0.49 0.12
CA GLY A 48 -10.90 0.70 -0.64
C GLY A 48 -11.97 1.50 0.10
N HIS A 49 -11.98 2.83 -0.06
CA HIS A 49 -12.77 3.76 0.75
C HIS A 49 -14.25 3.92 0.40
N GLY A 50 -14.82 2.96 -0.33
CA GLY A 50 -16.20 3.03 -0.81
C GLY A 50 -16.54 4.35 -1.53
N ALA A 51 -17.83 4.68 -1.59
CA ALA A 51 -18.35 5.76 -2.43
C ALA A 51 -18.10 7.21 -1.94
N GLY A 52 -17.26 7.47 -0.93
CA GLY A 52 -17.04 8.87 -0.52
C GLY A 52 -16.01 9.20 0.55
N GLY A 53 -15.36 8.21 1.18
CA GLY A 53 -14.49 8.49 2.33
C GLY A 53 -13.06 8.95 2.00
N GLY A 54 -12.54 8.59 0.82
CA GLY A 54 -11.11 8.71 0.55
C GLY A 54 -10.25 7.79 1.43
N ILE A 55 -8.96 7.65 1.13
CA ILE A 55 -8.03 6.85 1.94
C ILE A 55 -7.90 7.35 3.40
N GLU A 56 -8.29 8.61 3.64
CA GLU A 56 -8.30 9.26 4.96
C GLU A 56 -9.59 9.00 5.75
N ALA A 57 -10.47 8.11 5.28
CA ALA A 57 -11.65 7.70 6.01
C ALA A 57 -11.28 7.19 7.42
N ARG A 58 -12.05 7.62 8.42
CA ARG A 58 -11.73 7.38 9.84
C ARG A 58 -11.57 5.90 10.19
N ASP A 59 -12.39 5.05 9.61
CA ASP A 59 -12.34 3.60 9.78
C ASP A 59 -11.08 2.99 9.15
N LEU A 60 -10.71 3.41 7.94
CA LEU A 60 -9.47 2.97 7.29
C LEU A 60 -8.24 3.39 8.09
N GLN A 61 -8.19 4.63 8.57
CA GLN A 61 -7.10 5.10 9.42
C GLN A 61 -7.02 4.33 10.75
N ALA A 62 -8.16 4.01 11.36
CA ALA A 62 -8.21 3.19 12.57
C ALA A 62 -7.69 1.76 12.32
N LEU A 63 -8.07 1.15 11.20
CA LEU A 63 -7.59 -0.18 10.80
C LEU A 63 -6.08 -0.16 10.50
N ALA A 64 -5.61 0.84 9.74
CA ALA A 64 -4.21 1.01 9.38
C ALA A 64 -3.30 1.19 10.61
N ALA A 65 -3.80 1.78 11.69
CA ALA A 65 -3.07 1.90 12.96
C ALA A 65 -3.08 0.60 13.79
N ALA A 66 -4.17 -0.17 13.75
CA ALA A 66 -4.38 -1.31 14.65
C ALA A 66 -3.90 -2.66 14.09
N LEU A 67 -3.92 -2.84 12.77
CA LEU A 67 -3.66 -4.12 12.11
C LEU A 67 -2.18 -4.51 11.96
N PRO A 68 -1.23 -3.58 11.66
CA PRO A 68 0.18 -3.94 11.51
C PRO A 68 0.81 -4.62 12.74
N PRO A 69 0.54 -4.17 13.99
CA PRO A 69 1.02 -4.87 15.18
C PRO A 69 0.50 -6.32 15.32
N LEU A 70 -0.63 -6.65 14.68
CA LEU A 70 -1.23 -7.98 14.67
C LEU A 70 -0.70 -8.89 13.54
N GLY A 71 0.23 -8.39 12.73
CA GLY A 71 0.82 -9.13 11.61
C GLY A 71 0.01 -9.06 10.32
N VAL A 72 -0.84 -8.04 10.15
CA VAL A 72 -1.60 -7.79 8.92
C VAL A 72 -1.06 -6.53 8.26
N THR A 73 -0.62 -6.64 7.00
CA THR A 73 -0.18 -5.53 6.16
C THR A 73 -1.28 -5.11 5.20
#